data_AF-A0A972M4H1-F1
#
_entry.id   AF-A0A972M4H1-F1
#
_cell.length_a   1.000
_cell.length_b   1.000
_cell.length_c   1.000
_cell.angle_alpha   90.00
_cell.angle_beta   90.00
_cell.angle_gamma   90.00
#
_symmetry.space_group_name_H-M   'P 1'
#
loop_
_entity.id
_entity.type
_entity.pdbx_description
1 polymer ?
#
loop_
_entity_poly.entity_id
_entity_poly.type
_entity_poly.pdbx_seq_one_letter_code
_entity_poly.pdbx_strand_id
1 'polypeptide(L)'
;MFGPFHGWEILIILFIVLLIFGPGRLGELGKSLGEGIRNFKKAVSGEDNTSNQNTTQPAQQSQQTTQQNDQQQTAHRQTQQESQSNPSQENKQT
;
A
#
# COMPACT_ATOMS: atom_id res chain seq x y z
N MET A 1 27.92 -4.59 38.35
CA MET A 1 26.76 -4.32 39.22
C MET A 1 25.49 -4.37 38.38
N PHE A 2 25.15 -5.52 37.81
CA PHE A 2 23.93 -5.72 37.00
C PHE A 2 23.44 -7.14 37.25
N GLY A 3 22.62 -7.30 38.29
CA GLY A 3 21.95 -8.57 38.58
C GLY A 3 20.71 -8.74 37.69
N PRO A 4 20.15 -9.96 37.61
CA PRO A 4 19.00 -10.30 36.76
C PRO A 4 17.71 -9.53 37.09
N PHE A 5 17.71 -8.78 38.20
CA PHE A 5 16.57 -7.98 38.66
C PHE A 5 16.24 -6.78 37.75
N HIS A 6 17.23 -6.20 37.05
CA HIS A 6 17.01 -5.07 36.13
C HIS A 6 16.11 -5.41 34.92
N GLY A 7 16.08 -6.67 34.47
CA GLY A 7 15.23 -7.06 33.35
C GLY A 7 13.74 -7.02 33.70
N TRP A 8 13.38 -7.45 34.92
CA TRP A 8 11.99 -7.49 35.37
C TRP A 8 11.42 -6.10 35.71
N GLU A 9 12.26 -5.20 36.22
CA GLU A 9 11.87 -3.82 36.51
C GLU A 9 11.43 -3.07 35.23
N ILE A 10 12.19 -3.22 34.13
CA ILE A 10 11.83 -2.63 32.83
C ILE A 10 10.51 -3.20 32.29
N LEU A 11 10.27 -4.50 32.45
CA LEU A 11 9.02 -5.13 32.03
C LEU A 11 7.81 -4.63 32.82
N ILE A 12 7.94 -4.43 34.13
CA ILE A 12 6.87 -3.90 34.98
C ILE A 12 6.51 -2.46 34.57
N ILE A 13 7.52 -1.61 34.36
CA ILE A 13 7.30 -0.23 33.93
C ILE A 13 6.63 -0.21 32.55
N LEU A 14 7.10 -1.04 31.62
CA LEU A 14 6.50 -1.17 30.29
C LEU A 14 5.03 -1.59 30.38
N PHE A 15 4.69 -2.50 31.28
CA PHE A 15 3.32 -2.95 31.48
C PHE A 15 2.41 -1.81 31.96
N ILE A 16 2.85 -1.01 32.93
CA ILE A 16 2.08 0.16 33.41
C ILE A 16 1.89 1.20 32.30
N VAL A 17 2.94 1.48 31.52
CA VAL A 17 2.86 2.39 30.37
C VAL A 17 1.87 1.84 29.33
N LEU A 18 1.87 0.54 29.07
CA LEU A 18 0.90 -0.11 28.18
C LEU A 18 -0.54 0.01 28.68
N LEU A 19 -0.78 0.01 29.99
CA LEU A 19 -2.12 0.20 30.54
C LEU A 19 -2.61 1.64 30.34
N ILE A 20 -1.74 2.63 30.48
CA ILE A 20 -2.08 4.05 30.32
C ILE A 20 -2.25 4.42 28.84
N PHE A 21 -1.28 4.06 28.01
CA PHE A 21 -1.27 4.41 26.59
C PHE A 21 -2.02 3.41 25.70
N GLY A 22 -2.18 2.16 26.17
CA GLY A 22 -2.75 1.07 25.40
C GLY A 22 -1.74 0.40 24.46
N PRO A 23 -1.87 -0.91 24.18
CA PRO A 23 -0.99 -1.61 23.23
C PRO A 23 -1.12 -1.09 21.80
N GLY A 24 -2.27 -0.54 21.42
CA GLY A 24 -2.50 0.00 20.07
C GLY A 24 -1.67 1.25 19.78
N ARG A 25 -1.51 2.16 20.76
CA ARG A 25 -0.74 3.40 20.55
C ARG A 25 0.76 3.14 20.45
N LEU A 26 1.30 2.26 21.30
CA LEU A 26 2.72 1.88 21.21
C LEU A 26 3.00 1.05 19.94
N GLY A 27 2.06 0.20 19.51
CA GLY A 27 2.17 -0.55 18.26
C GLY A 27 2.26 0.36 17.03
N GLU A 28 1.39 1.37 16.94
CA GLU A 28 1.37 2.33 15.84
C GLU A 28 2.67 3.16 15.80
N LEU A 29 3.09 3.69 16.95
CA LEU A 29 4.35 4.45 17.07
C LEU A 29 5.56 3.57 16.75
N GLY A 30 5.59 2.34 17.27
CA GLY A 30 6.64 1.37 17.02
C GLY A 30 6.73 0.96 15.55
N LYS A 31 5.61 0.87 14.84
CA LYS A 31 5.58 0.61 13.40
C LYS A 31 6.24 1.74 12.61
N SER A 32 5.85 2.99 12.86
CA SER A 32 6.46 4.15 12.19
C SER A 32 7.96 4.30 12.49
N LEU A 33 8.35 4.07 13.75
CA LEU A 33 9.74 4.15 14.18
C LEU A 33 10.56 3.00 13.61
N GLY A 34 9.99 1.79 13.58
CA GLY A 34 10.62 0.59 13.04
C GLY A 34 10.85 0.70 11.53
N GLU A 35 9.90 1.25 10.78
CA GLU A 35 10.07 1.56 9.36
C GLU A 35 11.19 2.59 9.14
N GLY A 36 11.24 3.67 9.95
CA GLY A 36 12.31 4.67 9.90
C GLY A 36 13.69 4.07 10.19
N ILE A 37 13.81 3.26 11.25
CA ILE A 37 15.06 2.57 11.61
C ILE A 37 15.46 1.56 10.52
N ARG A 38 14.50 0.82 9.95
CA ARG A 38 14.78 -0.15 8.86
C ARG A 38 15.29 0.56 7.61
N ASN A 39 14.70 1.70 7.25
CA ASN A 39 15.14 2.51 6.12
C ASN A 39 16.50 3.17 6.39
N PHE A 40 16.72 3.68 7.60
CA PHE A 40 18.02 4.20 8.02
C PHE A 40 19.11 3.14 7.93
N LYS A 41 18.85 1.93 8.44
CA LYS A 41 19.79 0.81 8.34
C LYS A 41 20.09 0.46 6.89
N LYS A 42 19.07 0.39 6.02
CA LYS A 42 19.25 0.12 4.59
C LYS A 42 20.15 1.15 3.90
N ALA A 43 19.91 2.44 4.17
CA ALA A 43 20.71 3.53 3.63
C ALA A 43 22.16 3.51 4.13
N VAL A 44 22.37 3.20 5.42
CA VAL A 44 23.71 3.12 6.01
C VAL A 44 24.46 1.86 5.58
N SER A 45 23.77 0.73 5.40
CA SER A 45 24.38 -0.53 4.98
C SER A 45 24.59 -0.66 3.46
N GLY A 46 24.15 0.32 2.65
CA GLY A 46 24.27 0.30 1.19
C GLY A 46 23.54 -0.89 0.53
N GLU A 47 22.55 -1.46 1.22
CA GLU A 47 21.80 -2.62 0.73
C GLU A 47 20.60 -2.15 -0.07
N ASP A 48 20.88 -1.82 -1.33
CA ASP A 48 19.88 -1.38 -2.30
C ASP A 48 19.06 -2.60 -2.77
N ASN A 49 17.80 -2.66 -2.35
CA ASN A 49 16.73 -3.46 -2.96
C ASN A 49 16.82 -5.00 -2.89
N THR A 50 16.50 -5.60 -1.73
CA THR A 50 15.99 -7.00 -1.71
C THR A 50 15.12 -7.35 -0.51
N SER A 51 14.17 -6.48 -0.12
CA SER A 51 13.16 -6.89 0.86
C SER A 51 11.83 -6.18 0.59
N ASN A 52 11.20 -6.59 -0.52
CA ASN A 52 9.82 -6.29 -0.84
C ASN A 52 8.90 -7.11 0.08
N GLN A 53 8.16 -6.36 0.90
CA GLN A 53 6.81 -6.61 1.39
C GLN A 53 6.35 -8.06 1.46
N ASN A 54 6.40 -8.63 2.67
CA ASN A 54 5.30 -9.46 3.12
C ASN A 54 5.34 -9.54 4.64
N THR A 55 4.39 -8.90 5.33
CA THR A 55 3.81 -9.37 6.61
C THR A 55 2.58 -8.51 6.94
N THR A 56 1.43 -9.09 6.59
CA THR A 56 0.20 -9.09 7.39
C THR A 56 -0.75 -7.90 7.27
N GLN A 57 -1.51 -7.96 6.17
CA GLN A 57 -2.94 -7.68 6.14
C GLN A 57 -3.68 -8.75 6.95
N PRO A 58 -4.60 -8.38 7.85
CA PRO A 58 -5.95 -8.95 7.77
C PRO A 58 -7.06 -7.94 8.08
N ALA A 59 -8.04 -7.91 7.17
CA ALA A 59 -9.45 -7.54 7.34
C ALA A 59 -9.82 -6.12 7.84
N GLN A 60 -10.14 -5.23 6.90
CA GLN A 60 -11.48 -4.64 6.86
C GLN A 60 -11.82 -4.12 5.46
N GLN A 61 -12.61 -4.95 4.79
CA GLN A 61 -13.55 -4.60 3.75
C GLN A 61 -14.49 -3.52 4.30
N SER A 62 -14.29 -2.26 3.89
CA SER A 62 -15.27 -1.18 4.03
C SER A 62 -15.12 -0.26 2.83
N GLN A 63 -16.14 -0.31 1.99
CA GLN A 63 -16.26 0.36 0.71
C GLN A 63 -16.49 1.86 0.94
N GLN A 64 -15.56 2.71 0.50
CA GLN A 64 -15.77 4.12 0.13
C GLN A 64 -14.45 4.59 -0.49
N THR A 65 -14.29 4.58 -1.81
CA THR A 65 -14.73 5.69 -2.66
C THR A 65 -14.72 5.22 -4.13
N THR A 66 -15.90 4.96 -4.69
CA THR A 66 -16.08 4.89 -6.14
C THR A 66 -16.24 6.33 -6.64
N GLN A 67 -15.14 6.96 -7.03
CA GLN A 67 -15.12 8.20 -7.83
C GLN A 67 -13.94 8.14 -8.81
N GLN A 68 -13.99 7.23 -9.78
CA GLN A 68 -13.18 7.34 -10.99
C GLN A 68 -13.67 6.39 -12.11
N ASN A 69 -14.93 6.46 -12.54
CA ASN A 69 -15.35 5.82 -13.80
C ASN A 69 -16.59 6.46 -14.46
N ASP A 70 -16.59 7.79 -14.64
CA ASP A 70 -17.70 8.49 -15.32
C ASP A 70 -17.22 9.60 -16.27
N GLN A 71 -16.03 9.50 -16.89
CA GLN A 71 -15.58 10.51 -17.87
C GLN A 71 -14.89 10.00 -19.14
N GLN A 72 -14.89 8.69 -19.43
CA GLN A 72 -14.26 8.22 -20.67
C GLN A 72 -15.18 7.52 -21.66
N GLN A 73 -16.46 7.30 -21.36
CA GLN A 73 -17.37 6.54 -22.22
C GLN A 73 -18.59 7.34 -22.68
N THR A 74 -18.37 8.48 -23.32
CA THR A 74 -19.45 9.14 -24.11
C THR A 74 -18.96 9.92 -25.33
N ALA A 75 -17.65 10.10 -25.53
CA ALA A 75 -17.11 10.92 -26.63
C ALA A 75 -16.51 10.13 -27.82
N HIS A 76 -16.52 8.79 -27.80
CA HIS A 76 -15.89 7.97 -28.86
C HIS A 76 -16.87 7.13 -29.70
N ARG A 77 -18.18 7.39 -29.59
CA ARG A 77 -19.22 6.69 -30.37
C ARG A 77 -19.88 7.56 -31.45
N GLN A 78 -19.16 8.56 -31.99
CA GLN A 78 -19.68 9.39 -33.08
C GLN A 78 -18.68 9.72 -34.19
N THR A 79 -17.42 9.25 -34.14
CA THR A 79 -16.40 9.54 -35.18
C THR A 79 -15.94 8.30 -35.95
N GLN A 80 -16.44 7.10 -35.65
CA GLN A 80 -16.16 5.89 -36.45
C GLN A 80 -17.30 5.51 -37.42
N GLN A 81 -18.35 6.32 -37.50
CA GLN A 81 -19.50 6.06 -38.37
C GLN A 81 -19.49 6.89 -39.66
N GLU A 82 -18.31 7.30 -40.15
CA GLU A 82 -18.19 8.05 -41.42
C GLU A 82 -16.93 7.75 -42.26
N SER A 83 -16.08 6.76 -41.95
CA SER A 83 -14.81 6.64 -42.70
C SER A 83 -14.34 5.24 -43.14
N GLN A 84 -15.14 4.18 -43.04
CA GLN A 84 -14.73 2.92 -43.68
C GLN A 84 -15.89 1.94 -43.94
N SER A 85 -16.86 2.34 -44.76
CA SER A 85 -17.65 1.40 -45.55
C SER A 85 -17.24 1.49 -47.02
N ASN A 86 -16.15 0.78 -47.31
CA ASN A 86 -15.92 -0.04 -48.50
C ASN A 86 -15.63 0.65 -49.85
N PRO A 87 -14.36 0.62 -50.29
CA PRO A 87 -14.04 0.28 -51.66
C PRO A 87 -13.29 -1.05 -51.72
N SER A 88 -13.64 -1.88 -52.71
CA SER A 88 -12.91 -3.08 -53.18
C SER A 88 -13.51 -4.43 -52.80
N GLN A 89 -14.69 -4.70 -53.36
CA GLN A 89 -15.03 -5.95 -54.03
C GLN A 89 -16.20 -5.55 -54.96
N GLU A 90 -16.34 -5.91 -56.22
CA GLU A 90 -15.73 -6.92 -57.06
C GLU A 90 -16.58 -6.89 -58.35
N ASN A 91 -15.99 -7.17 -59.50
CA ASN A 91 -16.67 -7.64 -60.72
C ASN A 91 -17.32 -6.64 -61.71
N LYS A 92 -16.69 -6.58 -62.89
CA LYS A 92 -17.29 -6.69 -64.24
C LYS A 92 -18.56 -5.88 -64.53
N GLN A 93 -18.42 -4.80 -65.29
CA GLN A 93 -18.99 -4.71 -66.65
C GLN A 93 -18.45 -3.44 -67.34
N THR A 94 -18.11 -3.59 -68.62
CA THR A 94 -17.72 -2.60 -69.65
C THR A 94 -16.39 -1.89 -69.52
#